data_AF-A0A358C8C5-F1
#
_entry.id   AF-A0A358C8C5-F1
#
_cell.length_a   1.000
_cell.length_b   1.000
_cell.length_c   1.000
_cell.angle_alpha   90.00
_cell.angle_beta   90.00
_cell.angle_gamma   90.00
#
_symmetry.space_group_name_H-M   'P 1'
#
loop_
_entity.id
_entity.type
_entity.pdbx_description
1 polymer ?
#
loop_
_entity_poly.entity_id
_entity_poly.type
_entity_poly.pdbx_seq_one_letter_code
_entity_poly.pdbx_strand_id
1 'polypeptide(L)' 'MKQFQGEGACFIEAGEGRAGFGSGNFYAEPAPRMKPRQAGHLLHWGKVAYEKYWLYKWF' A
#
# COMPACT_ATOMS: atom_id res chain seq x y z
N MET A 1 21.75 11.77 9.91
CA MET A 1 20.75 10.68 9.77
C MET A 1 19.57 11.21 8.98
N LYS A 2 19.00 10.43 8.06
CA LYS A 2 17.77 10.81 7.35
C LYS A 2 16.59 10.45 8.25
N GLN A 3 15.82 11.43 8.69
CA GLN A 3 14.63 11.19 9.51
C GLN A 3 13.53 10.59 8.62
N PHE A 4 12.79 9.63 9.16
CA PHE A 4 11.60 9.10 8.50
C PHE A 4 10.51 10.17 8.49
N GLN A 5 9.95 10.46 7.31
CA GLN A 5 9.01 11.57 7.11
C GLN A 5 7.55 11.11 6.97
N GLY A 6 7.25 9.83 7.25
CA GLY A 6 5.88 9.31 7.17
C GLY A 6 5.45 8.80 5.79
N GLU A 7 6.34 8.78 4.80
CA GLU A 7 6.05 8.21 3.48
C GLU A 7 5.83 6.69 3.57
N GLY A 8 4.71 6.22 3.04
CA GLY A 8 4.35 4.81 3.04
C GLY A 8 3.33 4.46 1.97
N ALA A 9 2.99 3.17 1.92
CA ALA A 9 1.94 2.65 1.07
C ALA A 9 1.21 1.49 1.75
N CYS A 10 -0.07 1.30 1.41
CA CYS A 10 -0.87 0.19 1.88
C CYS A 10 -1.75 -0.36 0.75
N PHE A 11 -1.89 -1.68 0.72
CA PHE A 11 -2.99 -2.34 0.03
C PHE A 11 -4.14 -2.52 1.02
N ILE A 12 -5.38 -2.38 0.56
CA ILE A 12 -6.59 -2.56 1.37
C ILE A 12 -7.47 -3.59 0.67
N GLU A 13 -7.66 -4.75 1.27
CA GLU A 13 -8.53 -5.79 0.71
C GLU A 13 -9.99 -5.34 0.75
N ALA A 14 -10.68 -5.43 -0.39
CA ALA A 14 -12.07 -5.03 -0.55
C ALA A 14 -13.01 -6.23 -0.76
N GLY A 15 -12.49 -7.46 -0.70
CA GLY A 15 -13.22 -8.68 -1.01
C GLY A 15 -13.39 -8.90 -2.53
N GLU A 16 -13.99 -10.04 -2.89
CA GLU A 16 -14.28 -10.41 -4.30
C GLU A 16 -13.03 -10.39 -5.21
N GLY A 17 -11.84 -10.66 -4.65
CA GLY A 17 -10.58 -10.59 -5.40
C GLY A 17 -10.22 -9.17 -5.87
N ARG A 18 -10.69 -8.12 -5.17
CA ARG A 18 -10.33 -6.72 -5.41
C ARG A 18 -9.59 -6.14 -4.22
N ALA A 19 -8.63 -5.28 -4.49
CA ALA A 19 -7.92 -4.53 -3.47
C ALA A 19 -7.79 -3.06 -3.91
N GLY A 20 -7.90 -2.14 -2.96
CA GLY A 20 -7.48 -0.76 -3.11
C GLY A 20 -5.99 -0.60 -2.82
N PHE A 21 -5.43 0.55 -3.20
CA PHE A 21 -4.05 0.90 -2.89
C PHE A 21 -3.95 2.38 -2.52
N GLY A 22 -3.29 2.69 -1.41
CA GLY A 22 -3.01 4.05 -0.97
C GLY A 22 -1.52 4.27 -0.80
N SER A 23 -1.02 5.46 -1.14
CA SER A 23 0.37 5.86 -0.87
C SER A 23 0.47 7.35 -0.58
N GLY A 24 1.49 7.75 0.20
CA GLY A 24 1.76 9.13 0.55
C GLY A 24 2.27 9.28 1.99
N ASN A 25 2.12 10.49 2.53
CA ASN A 25 2.61 10.84 3.86
C ASN A 25 1.53 10.63 4.93
N PHE A 26 1.72 9.62 5.77
CA PHE A 26 0.85 9.28 6.89
C PHE A 26 1.01 10.20 8.11
N TYR A 27 2.14 10.90 8.22
CA TYR A 27 2.46 11.81 9.33
C TYR A 27 2.21 13.27 8.96
N ALA A 28 1.61 13.54 7.80
CA ALA A 28 1.20 14.89 7.45
C ALA A 28 0.14 15.40 8.43
N GLU A 29 0.27 16.66 8.85
CA GLU A 29 -0.70 17.36 9.69
C GLU A 29 -1.51 18.36 8.84
N PRO A 30 -2.78 18.64 9.21
CA PRO A 30 -3.54 18.05 10.32
C PRO A 30 -4.11 16.65 10.00
N ALA A 31 -3.94 16.16 8.77
CA ALA A 31 -4.40 14.85 8.34
C ALA A 31 -3.45 14.23 7.30
N PRO A 32 -3.41 12.89 7.18
CA PRO A 32 -2.60 12.19 6.21
C PRO A 32 -2.79 12.70 4.78
N ARG A 33 -1.69 12.90 4.04
CA ARG A 33 -1.71 13.30 2.63
C ARG A 33 -1.50 12.07 1.77
N MET A 34 -2.60 11.39 1.47
CA MET A 34 -2.60 10.10 0.77
C MET A 34 -3.31 10.19 -0.57
N LYS A 35 -2.84 9.41 -1.55
CA LYS A 35 -3.50 9.22 -2.85
C LYS A 35 -4.10 7.81 -2.91
N PRO A 36 -5.39 7.63 -2.59
CA PRO A 36 -6.06 6.35 -2.74
C PRO A 36 -6.33 6.05 -4.23
N ARG A 37 -6.23 4.78 -4.59
CA ARG A 37 -6.65 4.22 -5.87
C ARG A 37 -7.85 3.30 -5.62
N GLN A 38 -8.85 3.42 -6.48
CA GLN A 38 -10.07 2.62 -6.40
C GLN A 38 -9.75 1.13 -6.42
N ALA A 39 -10.52 0.36 -5.65
CA ALA A 39 -10.35 -1.08 -5.57
C ALA A 39 -10.59 -1.76 -6.92
N GLY A 40 -9.72 -2.70 -7.27
CA GLY A 40 -9.84 -3.47 -8.50
C GLY A 40 -9.03 -4.76 -8.47
N HIS A 41 -9.32 -5.67 -9.40
CA HIS A 41 -8.66 -6.97 -9.48
C HIS A 41 -7.16 -6.85 -9.79
N LEU A 42 -6.76 -5.89 -10.63
CA LEU A 42 -5.35 -5.66 -10.96
C LEU A 42 -4.52 -5.32 -9.71
N LEU A 43 -5.06 -4.49 -8.83
CA LEU A 43 -4.39 -4.14 -7.57
C LEU A 43 -4.35 -5.32 -6.60
N HIS A 44 -5.36 -6.17 -6.58
CA HIS A 44 -5.34 -7.41 -5.79
C HIS A 44 -4.24 -8.36 -6.25
N TRP A 45 -4.13 -8.61 -7.56
CA TRP A 45 -3.04 -9.42 -8.10
C TRP A 45 -1.67 -8.79 -7.86
N GLY A 46 -1.55 -7.47 -7.98
CA GLY A 46 -0.32 -6.73 -7.65
C GLY A 46 0.08 -6.92 -6.18
N LYS A 47 -0.88 -6.85 -5.26
CA LYS A 47 -0.66 -7.14 -3.84
C LYS A 47 -0.16 -8.57 -3.63
N VAL A 48 -0.86 -9.57 -4.16
CA VAL A 48 -0.47 -10.99 -4.02
C VAL A 48 0.95 -11.24 -4.54
N ALA A 49 1.29 -10.65 -5.69
CA ALA A 49 2.65 -10.75 -6.24
C ALA A 49 3.70 -10.09 -5.33
N TYR A 50 3.39 -8.90 -4.79
CA TYR A 50 4.29 -8.19 -3.87
C TYR A 50 4.51 -8.98 -2.58
N GLU A 51 3.45 -9.53 -1.98
CA GLU A 51 3.55 -10.37 -0.76
C GLU A 51 4.44 -11.58 -0.98
N LYS A 52 4.21 -12.33 -2.07
CA LYS A 52 5.01 -13.50 -2.42
C LYS A 52 6.47 -13.14 -2.66
N TYR A 53 6.75 -12.07 -3.41
CA TYR A 53 8.11 -11.61 -3.66
C TYR A 53 8.82 -11.20 -2.36
N TRP A 54 8.14 -10.44 -1.51
CA TRP A 54 8.73 -9.95 -0.26
C TRP A 54 9.06 -11.13 0.66
N LEU A 55 8.13 -12.07 0.85
CA LEU A 55 8.38 -13.27 1.64
C LEU A 55 9.54 -14.10 1.07
N TYR A 56 9.57 -14.36 -0.24
CA TYR A 56 10.67 -15.09 -0.90
C TYR A 56 12.03 -14.41 -0.75
N LYS A 57 12.07 -13.07 -0.72
CA LYS A 57 13.33 -12.32 -0.64
C LYS A 57 13.93 -12.35 0.77
N TRP A 58 13.10 -12.42 1.80
CA TRP A 58 13.52 -12.21 3.19
C TRP A 58 13.42 -13.47 4.06
N PHE A 59 12.76 -14.53 3.60
CA PHE A 59 12.69 -15.86 4.23
C PHE A 59 13.12 -16.94 3.23
#